data_AF-A0A3B1A1A3-F1
#
_entry.id   AF-A0A3B1A1A3-F1
#
_cell.length_a   1.000
_cell.length_b   1.000
_cell.length_c   1.000
_cell.angle_alpha   90.00
_cell.angle_beta   90.00
_cell.angle_gamma   90.00
#
_symmetry.space_group_name_H-M   'P 1'
#
loop_
_entity.id
_entity.type
_entity.pdbx_description
1 polymer ?
#
loop_
_entity_poly.entity_id
_entity_poly.type
_entity_poly.pdbx_seq_one_letter_code
_entity_poly.pdbx_strand_id
1 'polypeptide(L)'
;MKKRYLLIVLLISTGLSLSACDQNSQSKNMFDTKKSTPEKRTLPAGVMVKVDPTLAAEGEKVYQQNCIFCHQADAIGKPGFAPSLTNKEFLSVASNKFLMSTIRDGRPGTGMPPFAHLGRKQVEAIVAYLRDHAVLPDISAAIDAQPEAHGDPRLGEMWFRQICSTCHGFNGDGYSAGSTGTAIGKAGFLDKVTDGFIRFTIVNGRSNTRMLSFNGPAALANLTDREIDDIISYLRTTPSKN
;
A
#
# COMPACT_ATOMS: atom_id res chain seq x y z
N MET A 1 -74.40 14.51 44.58
CA MET A 1 -73.88 15.06 45.85
C MET A 1 -72.36 14.92 45.85
N LYS A 2 -71.63 16.02 46.03
CA LYS A 2 -70.15 16.11 46.03
C LYS A 2 -69.60 15.91 47.45
N LYS A 3 -68.56 15.09 47.65
CA LYS A 3 -67.62 15.10 48.82
C LYS A 3 -66.27 14.58 48.30
N ARG A 4 -65.27 15.41 47.96
CA ARG A 4 -64.26 16.12 48.79
C ARG A 4 -63.36 15.20 49.65
N TYR A 5 -62.15 15.02 49.11
CA TYR A 5 -60.80 14.78 49.66
C TYR A 5 -60.60 14.49 51.15
N LEU A 6 -59.72 13.51 51.42
CA LEU A 6 -58.81 13.56 52.57
C LEU A 6 -57.42 13.05 52.15
N LEU A 7 -56.45 13.97 52.17
CA LEU A 7 -55.01 13.72 52.14
C LEU A 7 -54.61 13.00 53.44
N ILE A 8 -53.85 11.91 53.36
CA ILE A 8 -53.06 11.40 54.49
C ILE A 8 -51.60 11.34 54.05
N VAL A 9 -50.83 12.29 54.57
CA VAL A 9 -49.36 12.29 54.58
C VAL A 9 -48.93 11.44 55.78
N LEU A 10 -48.10 10.43 55.55
CA LEU A 10 -47.40 9.71 56.61
C LEU A 10 -45.91 9.65 56.26
N LEU A 11 -45.13 10.21 57.18
CA LEU A 11 -43.71 10.53 57.13
C LEU A 11 -42.98 9.62 58.12
N ILE A 12 -41.74 9.21 57.76
CA ILE A 12 -40.62 8.77 58.65
C ILE A 12 -40.75 7.28 59.09
N SER A 13 -39.75 6.39 59.05
CA SER A 13 -38.32 6.50 59.39
C SER A 13 -37.53 5.24 58.96
N THR A 14 -36.28 5.48 58.56
CA THR A 14 -35.04 4.70 58.85
C THR A 14 -35.02 3.17 58.83
N GLY A 15 -34.21 2.64 57.89
CA GLY A 15 -33.73 1.25 57.90
C GLY A 15 -32.58 1.04 56.91
N LEU A 16 -31.53 1.87 57.01
CA LEU A 16 -30.32 1.74 56.18
C LEU A 16 -29.47 0.59 56.73
N SER A 17 -29.63 -0.60 56.17
CA SER A 17 -28.80 -1.76 56.48
C SER A 17 -27.53 -1.72 55.61
N LEU A 18 -26.40 -1.31 56.20
CA LEU A 18 -25.08 -1.55 55.62
C LEU A 18 -24.71 -3.03 55.80
N SER A 19 -24.90 -3.83 54.76
CA SER A 19 -24.13 -5.07 54.61
C SER A 19 -22.80 -4.74 53.96
N ALA A 20 -21.73 -4.79 54.74
CA ALA A 20 -20.37 -4.78 54.25
C ALA A 20 -20.09 -6.10 53.52
N CYS A 21 -19.90 -6.03 52.20
CA CYS A 21 -19.21 -7.07 51.44
C CYS A 21 -17.86 -6.49 51.01
N ASP A 22 -16.82 -7.05 51.62
CA ASP A 22 -15.42 -6.87 51.28
C ASP A 22 -15.16 -7.45 49.88
N GLN A 23 -14.80 -6.59 48.93
CA GLN A 23 -14.34 -6.97 47.59
C GLN A 23 -13.02 -6.26 47.30
N ASN A 24 -11.98 -6.74 47.98
CA ASN A 24 -10.63 -6.72 47.46
C ASN A 24 -10.51 -7.73 46.30
N SER A 25 -10.73 -7.28 45.05
CA SER A 25 -9.95 -7.77 43.89
C SER A 25 -10.17 -6.88 42.65
N GLN A 26 -9.09 -6.19 42.27
CA GLN A 26 -8.71 -5.89 40.87
C GLN A 26 -9.69 -5.08 40.01
N SER A 27 -9.78 -3.78 40.32
CA SER A 27 -9.99 -2.74 39.30
C SER A 27 -8.63 -2.16 38.92
N LYS A 28 -8.13 -2.52 37.73
CA LYS A 28 -7.16 -1.77 36.91
C LYS A 28 -6.77 -2.66 35.73
N ASN A 29 -7.36 -2.40 34.56
CA ASN A 29 -6.76 -2.65 33.24
C ASN A 29 -7.69 -2.10 32.16
N MET A 30 -7.46 -0.85 31.78
CA MET A 30 -7.87 -0.26 30.51
C MET A 30 -6.98 0.97 30.36
N PHE A 31 -6.27 1.10 29.23
CA PHE A 31 -5.15 2.03 28.99
C PHE A 31 -3.78 1.54 29.46
N ASP A 32 -3.33 0.43 28.87
CA ASP A 32 -1.91 0.23 28.66
C ASP A 32 -1.62 0.56 27.19
N THR A 33 -1.61 1.85 26.87
CA THR A 33 -1.10 2.37 25.59
C THR A 33 0.41 2.21 25.62
N LYS A 34 0.88 0.99 25.34
CA LYS A 34 2.24 0.76 24.89
C LYS A 34 2.36 1.36 23.49
N LYS A 35 2.51 2.69 23.45
CA LYS A 35 2.87 3.46 22.27
C LYS A 35 4.24 2.93 21.86
N SER A 36 4.25 1.98 20.94
CA SER A 36 5.47 1.49 20.33
C SER A 36 6.21 2.71 19.78
N THR A 37 7.34 3.03 20.39
CA THR A 37 8.32 3.95 19.83
C THR A 37 8.61 3.54 18.39
N PRO A 38 8.79 4.50 17.46
CA PRO A 38 9.15 4.18 16.09
C PRO A 38 10.58 3.66 16.12
N GLU A 39 10.74 2.35 16.29
CA GLU A 39 12.00 1.70 15.98
C GLU A 39 12.22 1.96 14.49
N LYS A 40 13.26 2.73 14.20
CA LYS A 40 13.68 3.11 12.85
C LYS A 40 13.88 1.80 12.08
N ARG A 41 12.85 1.35 11.35
CA ARG A 41 12.87 0.10 10.59
C ARG A 41 14.02 0.20 9.61
N THR A 42 15.14 -0.40 9.96
CA THR A 42 16.34 -0.37 9.15
C THR A 42 16.06 -1.25 7.94
N LEU A 43 16.22 -0.68 6.75
CA LEU A 43 16.02 -1.42 5.51
C LEU A 43 16.91 -2.66 5.53
N PRO A 44 16.40 -3.83 5.07
CA PRO A 44 17.22 -5.02 4.98
C PRO A 44 18.45 -4.75 4.10
N ALA A 45 19.58 -5.41 4.41
CA ALA A 45 20.80 -5.24 3.64
C ALA A 45 20.55 -5.66 2.17
N GLY A 46 20.58 -4.68 1.26
CA GLY A 46 20.42 -4.91 -0.17
C GLY A 46 21.74 -5.12 -0.89
N VAL A 47 21.66 -5.52 -2.16
CA VAL A 47 22.82 -5.73 -3.03
C VAL A 47 22.80 -4.68 -4.13
N MET A 48 23.95 -4.05 -4.42
CA MET A 48 24.06 -3.19 -5.59
C MET A 48 23.94 -4.03 -6.85
N VAL A 49 22.99 -3.68 -7.73
CA VAL A 49 22.79 -4.40 -8.99
C VAL A 49 23.96 -4.07 -9.92
N LYS A 50 24.75 -5.08 -10.27
CA LYS A 50 25.75 -4.96 -11.34
C LYS A 50 25.06 -5.24 -12.67
N VAL A 51 24.98 -4.23 -13.53
CA VAL A 51 24.38 -4.32 -14.87
C VAL A 51 25.47 -4.55 -15.91
N ASP A 52 25.21 -5.39 -16.90
CA ASP A 52 26.05 -5.49 -18.11
C ASP A 52 25.78 -4.27 -19.00
N PRO A 53 26.76 -3.38 -19.23
CA PRO A 53 26.55 -2.17 -20.03
C PRO A 53 26.11 -2.45 -21.47
N THR A 54 26.52 -3.58 -22.05
CA THR A 54 26.15 -3.94 -23.43
C THR A 54 24.67 -4.31 -23.49
N LEU A 55 24.21 -5.09 -22.51
CA LEU A 55 22.81 -5.46 -22.38
C LEU A 55 21.92 -4.25 -22.04
N ALA A 56 22.40 -3.33 -21.20
CA ALA A 56 21.69 -2.09 -20.90
C ALA A 56 21.53 -1.22 -22.14
N ALA A 57 22.59 -1.08 -22.96
CA ALA A 57 22.54 -0.32 -24.21
C ALA A 57 21.63 -0.98 -25.26
N GLU A 58 21.57 -2.31 -25.32
CA GLU A 58 20.56 -3.01 -26.13
C GLU A 58 19.14 -2.72 -25.62
N GLY A 59 18.96 -2.78 -24.30
CA GLY A 59 17.71 -2.48 -23.61
C GLY A 59 17.20 -1.08 -23.89
N GLU A 60 18.08 -0.10 -23.87
CA GLU A 60 17.75 1.29 -24.21
C GLU A 60 17.18 1.39 -25.63
N LYS A 61 17.79 0.74 -26.63
CA LYS A 61 17.28 0.75 -28.01
C LYS A 61 15.88 0.16 -28.11
N VAL A 62 15.64 -0.97 -27.44
CA VAL A 62 14.32 -1.61 -27.42
C VAL A 62 13.32 -0.71 -26.68
N TYR A 63 13.72 -0.10 -25.57
CA TYR A 63 12.91 0.85 -24.80
C TYR A 63 12.51 2.06 -25.66
N GLN A 64 13.47 2.67 -26.38
CA GLN A 64 13.23 3.80 -27.28
C GLN A 64 12.19 3.50 -28.37
N GLN A 65 12.14 2.25 -28.85
CA GLN A 65 11.21 1.85 -29.90
C GLN A 65 9.79 1.57 -29.40
N ASN A 66 9.65 1.14 -28.14
CA ASN A 66 8.42 0.50 -27.66
C ASN A 66 7.75 1.23 -26.49
N CYS A 67 8.51 1.93 -25.66
CA CYS A 67 8.05 2.38 -24.34
C CYS A 67 7.89 3.90 -24.24
N ILE A 68 8.64 4.66 -25.05
CA ILE A 68 8.76 6.12 -24.88
C ILE A 68 7.48 6.89 -25.10
N PHE A 69 6.56 6.35 -25.91
CA PHE A 69 5.27 6.98 -26.18
C PHE A 69 4.47 7.20 -24.89
N CYS A 70 4.63 6.28 -23.92
CA CYS A 70 4.00 6.37 -22.61
C CYS A 70 4.97 6.87 -21.55
N HIS A 71 6.12 6.21 -21.44
CA HIS A 71 7.04 6.40 -20.31
C HIS A 71 8.11 7.48 -20.52
N GLN A 72 8.08 8.20 -21.66
CA GLN A 72 9.07 9.20 -22.06
C GLN A 72 10.46 8.62 -22.34
N ALA A 73 11.32 9.39 -23.02
CA ALA A 73 12.63 8.92 -23.47
C ALA A 73 13.59 8.56 -22.33
N ASP A 74 13.46 9.23 -21.19
CA ASP A 74 14.25 9.05 -19.96
C ASP A 74 13.55 8.18 -18.90
N ALA A 75 12.43 7.55 -19.27
CA ALA A 75 11.68 6.64 -18.42
C ALA A 75 11.11 7.24 -17.12
N ILE A 76 11.01 8.58 -17.03
CA ILE A 76 10.39 9.25 -15.89
C ILE A 76 8.86 9.21 -15.92
N GLY A 77 8.27 8.85 -17.07
CA GLY A 77 6.82 8.82 -17.25
C GLY A 77 6.17 10.21 -17.22
N LYS A 78 4.84 10.20 -17.11
CA LYS A 78 4.02 11.42 -17.02
C LYS A 78 2.93 11.21 -15.97
N PRO A 79 2.87 12.02 -14.90
CA PRO A 79 1.79 11.94 -13.90
C PRO A 79 0.41 11.94 -14.56
N GLY A 80 -0.48 11.06 -14.08
CA GLY A 80 -1.81 10.87 -14.66
C GLY A 80 -1.87 10.05 -15.96
N PHE A 81 -0.73 9.56 -16.48
CA PHE A 81 -0.68 8.80 -17.73
C PHE A 81 0.19 7.54 -17.65
N ALA A 82 1.45 7.68 -17.23
CA ALA A 82 2.39 6.57 -17.09
C ALA A 82 3.33 6.80 -15.90
N PRO A 83 3.59 5.80 -15.05
CA PRO A 83 4.50 5.97 -13.91
C PRO A 83 5.96 6.11 -14.36
N SER A 84 6.77 6.72 -13.49
CA SER A 84 8.23 6.63 -13.58
C SER A 84 8.68 5.19 -13.39
N LEU A 85 9.56 4.74 -14.28
CA LEU A 85 10.21 3.44 -14.23
C LEU A 85 11.64 3.54 -13.64
N THR A 86 12.16 4.77 -13.51
CA THR A 86 13.50 5.08 -12.97
C THR A 86 13.48 5.66 -11.56
N ASN A 87 12.31 5.66 -10.89
CA ASN A 87 12.23 6.07 -9.49
C ASN A 87 13.10 5.14 -8.60
N LYS A 88 13.97 5.75 -7.80
CA LYS A 88 14.97 5.03 -7.00
C LYS A 88 14.37 4.07 -5.97
N GLU A 89 13.30 4.46 -5.28
CA GLU A 89 12.62 3.58 -4.32
C GLU A 89 11.95 2.41 -5.02
N PHE A 90 11.31 2.66 -6.17
CA PHE A 90 10.72 1.62 -7.00
C PHE A 90 11.75 0.60 -7.47
N LEU A 91 12.86 1.05 -8.05
CA LEU A 91 13.93 0.15 -8.51
C LEU A 91 14.58 -0.61 -7.35
N SER A 92 14.65 -0.05 -6.14
CA SER A 92 15.19 -0.75 -4.97
C SER A 92 14.36 -1.97 -4.56
N VAL A 93 13.03 -1.93 -4.75
CA VAL A 93 12.12 -2.96 -4.21
C VAL A 93 11.38 -3.78 -5.26
N ALA A 94 11.32 -3.33 -6.50
CA ALA A 94 10.76 -4.10 -7.61
C ALA A 94 11.71 -5.26 -7.93
N SER A 95 11.24 -6.51 -7.91
CA SER A 95 12.05 -7.65 -8.34
C SER A 95 12.10 -7.78 -9.86
N ASN A 96 13.15 -8.40 -10.41
CA ASN A 96 13.23 -8.68 -11.85
C ASN A 96 12.04 -9.54 -12.32
N LYS A 97 11.55 -10.47 -11.49
CA LYS A 97 10.34 -11.26 -11.76
C LYS A 97 9.13 -10.35 -11.97
N PHE A 98 8.91 -9.38 -11.09
CA PHE A 98 7.82 -8.42 -11.20
C PHE A 98 7.95 -7.56 -12.48
N LEU A 99 9.15 -7.03 -12.76
CA LEU A 99 9.40 -6.20 -13.94
C LEU A 99 9.18 -6.98 -15.25
N MET A 100 9.82 -8.15 -15.38
CA MET A 100 9.73 -8.99 -16.58
C MET A 100 8.30 -9.45 -16.87
N SER A 101 7.58 -9.90 -15.83
CA SER A 101 6.18 -10.33 -16.00
C SER A 101 5.26 -9.16 -16.34
N THR A 102 5.49 -7.98 -15.75
CA THR A 102 4.72 -6.77 -16.07
C THR A 102 4.93 -6.32 -17.51
N ILE A 103 6.16 -6.35 -18.02
CA ILE A 103 6.46 -5.99 -19.41
C ILE A 103 5.86 -7.03 -20.37
N ARG A 104 6.11 -8.32 -20.12
CA ARG A 104 5.66 -9.41 -21.00
C ARG A 104 4.14 -9.47 -21.11
N ASP A 105 3.45 -9.45 -19.97
CA ASP A 105 2.00 -9.68 -19.91
C ASP A 105 1.18 -8.39 -19.94
N GLY A 106 1.84 -7.23 -19.83
CA GLY A 106 1.18 -5.95 -19.65
C GLY A 106 0.42 -5.87 -18.32
N ARG A 107 -0.46 -4.87 -18.23
CA ARG A 107 -1.39 -4.71 -17.12
C ARG A 107 -2.82 -4.61 -17.67
N PRO A 108 -3.53 -5.75 -17.79
CA PRO A 108 -4.94 -5.77 -18.19
C PRO A 108 -5.78 -4.77 -17.39
N GLY A 109 -6.74 -4.13 -18.05
CA GLY A 109 -7.56 -3.06 -17.47
C GLY A 109 -6.83 -1.72 -17.32
N THR A 110 -5.68 -1.54 -17.96
CA THR A 110 -4.91 -0.27 -18.00
C THR A 110 -4.42 0.02 -19.42
N GLY A 111 -3.79 1.19 -19.63
CA GLY A 111 -3.14 1.55 -20.90
C GLY A 111 -1.80 0.87 -21.19
N MET A 112 -1.32 -0.06 -20.34
CA MET A 112 -0.05 -0.78 -20.54
C MET A 112 -0.29 -2.13 -21.23
N PRO A 113 -0.08 -2.25 -22.56
CA PRO A 113 -0.30 -3.48 -23.30
C PRO A 113 0.78 -4.54 -23.01
N PRO A 114 0.57 -5.81 -23.39
CA PRO A 114 1.59 -6.86 -23.32
C PRO A 114 2.66 -6.69 -24.40
N PHE A 115 3.92 -6.96 -24.03
CA PHE A 115 5.08 -6.96 -24.94
C PHE A 115 5.71 -8.34 -25.13
N ALA A 116 4.93 -9.42 -24.96
CA ALA A 116 5.41 -10.79 -25.13
C ALA A 116 6.07 -11.09 -26.49
N HIS A 117 5.70 -10.34 -27.53
CA HIS A 117 6.26 -10.45 -28.88
C HIS A 117 7.75 -10.09 -28.97
N LEU A 118 8.28 -9.29 -28.02
CA LEU A 118 9.71 -8.99 -27.92
C LEU A 118 10.55 -10.21 -27.52
N GLY A 119 9.90 -11.23 -26.94
CA GLY A 119 10.58 -12.42 -26.42
C GLY A 119 11.43 -12.11 -25.17
N ARG A 120 11.97 -13.18 -24.57
CA ARG A 120 12.64 -13.09 -23.26
C ARG A 120 13.87 -12.17 -23.28
N LYS A 121 14.74 -12.29 -24.29
CA LYS A 121 16.01 -11.56 -24.36
C LYS A 121 15.83 -10.04 -24.38
N GLN A 122 14.89 -9.56 -25.21
CA GLN A 122 14.64 -8.12 -25.30
C GLN A 122 13.94 -7.58 -24.05
N VAL A 123 13.07 -8.36 -23.41
CA VAL A 123 12.48 -7.99 -22.10
C VAL A 123 13.56 -7.93 -21.02
N GLU A 124 14.49 -8.89 -20.98
CA GLU A 124 15.66 -8.87 -20.08
C GLU A 124 16.54 -7.64 -20.34
N ALA A 125 16.76 -7.29 -21.61
CA ALA A 125 17.51 -6.09 -21.97
C ALA A 125 16.82 -4.82 -21.47
N ILE A 126 15.49 -4.67 -21.65
CA ILE A 126 14.73 -3.53 -21.08
C ILE A 126 14.89 -3.47 -19.55
N VAL A 127 14.81 -4.61 -18.87
CA VAL A 127 15.01 -4.65 -17.41
C VAL A 127 16.44 -4.23 -17.05
N ALA A 128 17.46 -4.68 -17.78
CA ALA A 128 18.84 -4.24 -17.58
C ALA A 128 19.00 -2.72 -17.74
N TYR A 129 18.38 -2.13 -18.77
CA TYR A 129 18.33 -0.68 -18.97
C TYR A 129 17.71 0.03 -17.76
N LEU A 130 16.54 -0.41 -17.27
CA LEU A 130 15.93 0.17 -16.08
C LEU A 130 16.82 0.04 -14.83
N ARG A 131 17.51 -1.10 -14.68
CA ARG A 131 18.44 -1.33 -13.56
C ARG A 131 19.69 -0.46 -13.63
N ASP A 132 20.10 0.00 -14.80
CA ASP A 132 21.24 0.89 -14.95
C ASP A 132 20.99 2.27 -14.29
N HIS A 133 19.71 2.64 -14.12
CA HIS A 133 19.30 3.82 -13.36
C HIS A 133 19.20 3.59 -11.84
N ALA A 134 19.43 2.37 -11.33
CA ALA A 134 19.30 2.08 -9.91
C ALA A 134 20.47 2.65 -9.10
N VAL A 135 20.17 3.57 -8.20
CA VAL A 135 21.15 4.21 -7.29
C VAL A 135 21.05 3.72 -5.84
N LEU A 136 20.02 2.93 -5.53
CA LEU A 136 19.81 2.31 -4.23
C LEU A 136 20.10 0.81 -4.31
N PRO A 137 20.52 0.16 -3.21
CA PRO A 137 20.63 -1.29 -3.15
C PRO A 137 19.30 -1.97 -3.50
N ASP A 138 19.37 -3.08 -4.22
CA ASP A 138 18.23 -3.96 -4.45
C ASP A 138 17.95 -4.75 -3.18
N ILE A 139 16.78 -4.48 -2.59
CA ILE A 139 16.25 -5.17 -1.42
C ILE A 139 15.02 -6.01 -1.78
N SER A 140 14.69 -6.16 -3.07
CA SER A 140 13.47 -6.81 -3.55
C SER A 140 13.35 -8.24 -3.03
N ALA A 141 14.44 -8.98 -2.88
CA ALA A 141 14.41 -10.33 -2.31
C ALA A 141 13.89 -10.35 -0.86
N ALA A 142 14.33 -9.41 -0.02
CA ALA A 142 13.87 -9.31 1.36
C ALA A 142 12.43 -8.77 1.45
N ILE A 143 12.05 -7.88 0.52
CA ILE A 143 10.68 -7.37 0.41
C ILE A 143 9.72 -8.48 -0.03
N ASP A 144 10.07 -9.24 -1.06
CA ASP A 144 9.26 -10.34 -1.60
C ASP A 144 9.16 -11.52 -0.62
N ALA A 145 10.10 -11.67 0.32
CA ALA A 145 10.08 -12.67 1.38
C ALA A 145 9.21 -12.29 2.60
N GLN A 146 8.67 -11.06 2.66
CA GLN A 146 7.75 -10.68 3.73
C GLN A 146 6.47 -11.51 3.67
N PRO A 147 5.83 -11.79 4.83
CA PRO A 147 4.58 -12.53 4.86
C PRO A 147 3.46 -11.79 4.12
N GLU A 148 2.52 -12.58 3.61
CA GLU A 148 1.23 -12.10 3.13
C GLU A 148 0.54 -11.29 4.24
N ALA A 149 -0.20 -10.26 3.82
CA ALA A 149 -0.97 -9.43 4.74
C ALA A 149 -2.16 -10.22 5.29
N HIS A 150 -2.37 -10.11 6.60
CA HIS A 150 -3.50 -10.71 7.27
C HIS A 150 -4.32 -9.63 7.98
N GLY A 151 -5.17 -8.94 7.21
CA GLY A 151 -5.99 -7.79 7.59
C GLY A 151 -7.50 -8.08 7.69
N ASP A 152 -8.29 -7.10 8.14
CA ASP A 152 -9.76 -7.07 7.96
C ASP A 152 -10.07 -6.27 6.68
N PRO A 153 -10.53 -6.91 5.59
CA PRO A 153 -10.80 -6.21 4.34
C PRO A 153 -11.92 -5.17 4.43
N ARG A 154 -12.84 -5.26 5.41
CA ARG A 154 -13.89 -4.25 5.61
C ARG A 154 -13.29 -2.94 6.15
N LEU A 155 -12.31 -3.04 7.05
CA LEU A 155 -11.55 -1.88 7.52
C LEU A 155 -10.63 -1.37 6.40
N GLY A 156 -10.00 -2.28 5.67
CA GLY A 156 -9.16 -1.94 4.52
C GLY A 156 -9.89 -1.13 3.45
N GLU A 157 -11.14 -1.48 3.17
CA GLU A 157 -11.99 -0.72 2.25
C GLU A 157 -12.20 0.72 2.76
N MET A 158 -12.52 0.88 4.04
CA MET A 158 -12.72 2.19 4.66
C MET A 158 -11.46 3.05 4.54
N TRP A 159 -10.30 2.50 4.93
CA TRP A 159 -9.01 3.20 4.83
C TRP A 159 -8.69 3.58 3.40
N PHE A 160 -8.85 2.65 2.46
CA PHE A 160 -8.58 2.88 1.05
C PHE A 160 -9.47 3.99 0.49
N ARG A 161 -10.77 3.98 0.79
CA ARG A 161 -11.74 4.99 0.34
C ARG A 161 -11.48 6.38 0.91
N GLN A 162 -10.95 6.47 2.12
CA GLN A 162 -10.68 7.75 2.76
C GLN A 162 -9.33 8.34 2.32
N ILE A 163 -8.33 7.49 2.08
CA ILE A 163 -6.93 7.91 1.97
C ILE A 163 -6.42 7.74 0.54
N CYS A 164 -6.74 6.63 -0.11
CA CYS A 164 -6.07 6.20 -1.34
C CYS A 164 -6.88 6.54 -2.60
N SER A 165 -8.20 6.46 -2.54
CA SER A 165 -9.05 6.50 -3.74
C SER A 165 -9.04 7.83 -4.48
N THR A 166 -8.71 8.94 -3.80
CA THR A 166 -8.53 10.25 -4.43
C THR A 166 -7.44 10.20 -5.51
N CYS A 167 -6.38 9.43 -5.29
CA CYS A 167 -5.27 9.28 -6.23
C CYS A 167 -5.33 7.96 -7.01
N HIS A 168 -5.90 6.89 -6.48
CA HIS A 168 -5.90 5.60 -7.15
C HIS A 168 -7.25 5.23 -7.78
N GLY A 169 -8.26 6.09 -7.68
CA GLY A 169 -9.63 5.77 -8.09
C GLY A 169 -10.38 4.95 -7.04
N PHE A 170 -11.71 4.90 -7.16
CA PHE A 170 -12.60 4.32 -6.15
C PHE A 170 -12.27 2.86 -5.79
N ASN A 171 -11.89 2.05 -6.78
CA ASN A 171 -11.48 0.65 -6.59
C ASN A 171 -10.00 0.42 -6.93
N GLY A 172 -9.17 1.47 -6.95
CA GLY A 172 -7.78 1.32 -7.42
C GLY A 172 -7.66 1.24 -8.94
N ASP A 173 -8.60 1.84 -9.67
CA ASP A 173 -8.68 1.85 -11.13
C ASP A 173 -7.59 2.68 -11.84
N GLY A 174 -6.94 3.58 -11.10
CA GLY A 174 -5.85 4.42 -11.57
C GLY A 174 -6.26 5.46 -12.62
N TYR A 175 -5.38 5.69 -13.59
CA TYR A 175 -5.52 6.72 -14.62
C TYR A 175 -6.81 6.61 -15.44
N SER A 176 -7.32 5.39 -15.65
CA SER A 176 -8.56 5.15 -16.41
C SER A 176 -9.80 5.73 -15.74
N ALA A 177 -9.76 6.00 -14.44
CA ALA A 177 -10.81 6.69 -13.70
C ALA A 177 -10.62 8.22 -13.63
N GLY A 178 -9.73 8.79 -14.46
CA GLY A 178 -9.36 10.20 -14.39
C GLY A 178 -8.51 10.56 -13.16
N SER A 179 -7.99 9.56 -12.46
CA SER A 179 -7.18 9.75 -11.26
C SER A 179 -5.70 9.98 -11.59
N THR A 180 -4.90 10.40 -10.59
CA THR A 180 -3.49 10.80 -10.80
C THR A 180 -2.46 9.72 -10.43
N GLY A 181 -2.91 8.62 -9.86
CA GLY A 181 -2.11 7.48 -9.42
C GLY A 181 -2.37 6.23 -10.27
N THR A 182 -1.51 5.24 -10.09
CA THR A 182 -1.54 4.00 -10.89
C THR A 182 -2.68 3.08 -10.49
N ALA A 183 -3.06 2.17 -11.39
CA ALA A 183 -4.14 1.20 -11.17
C ALA A 183 -3.71 0.05 -10.24
N ILE A 184 -3.68 0.31 -8.94
CA ILE A 184 -3.21 -0.64 -7.90
C ILE A 184 -4.27 -1.67 -7.48
N GLY A 185 -5.52 -1.51 -7.90
CA GLY A 185 -6.59 -2.47 -7.63
C GLY A 185 -6.75 -3.54 -8.72
N LYS A 186 -6.06 -3.45 -9.85
CA LYS A 186 -6.28 -4.36 -10.99
C LYS A 186 -5.45 -5.64 -10.87
N ALA A 187 -6.02 -6.77 -11.32
CA ALA A 187 -5.36 -8.08 -11.36
C ALA A 187 -3.99 -8.04 -12.06
N GLY A 188 -3.86 -7.26 -13.14
CA GLY A 188 -2.59 -7.07 -13.86
C GLY A 188 -1.42 -6.60 -12.98
N PHE A 189 -1.69 -5.94 -11.85
CA PHE A 189 -0.72 -5.58 -10.82
C PHE A 189 -0.74 -6.55 -9.64
N LEU A 190 -1.91 -6.81 -9.07
CA LEU A 190 -2.05 -7.60 -7.85
C LEU A 190 -1.51 -9.03 -8.06
N ASP A 191 -1.76 -9.67 -9.18
CA ASP A 191 -1.30 -11.05 -9.42
C ASP A 191 0.24 -11.16 -9.58
N LYS A 192 0.93 -10.05 -9.81
CA LYS A 192 2.38 -10.01 -10.05
C LYS A 192 3.18 -9.49 -8.86
N VAL A 193 2.56 -8.68 -8.01
CA VAL A 193 3.22 -7.96 -6.91
C VAL A 193 3.05 -8.72 -5.60
N THR A 194 4.06 -8.65 -4.72
CA THR A 194 4.00 -9.20 -3.36
C THR A 194 3.36 -8.21 -2.39
N ASP A 195 2.83 -8.72 -1.27
CA ASP A 195 2.31 -7.85 -0.20
C ASP A 195 3.40 -7.02 0.45
N GLY A 196 4.62 -7.58 0.56
CA GLY A 196 5.78 -6.84 1.02
C GLY A 196 6.06 -5.60 0.17
N PHE A 197 5.95 -5.70 -1.15
CA PHE A 197 6.14 -4.54 -2.04
C PHE A 197 5.06 -3.47 -1.81
N ILE A 198 3.79 -3.86 -1.67
CA ILE A 198 2.70 -2.92 -1.41
C ILE A 198 2.92 -2.25 -0.05
N ARG A 199 3.20 -3.04 0.99
CA ARG A 199 3.49 -2.56 2.34
C ARG A 199 4.65 -1.57 2.35
N PHE A 200 5.76 -1.92 1.71
CA PHE A 200 6.92 -1.04 1.59
C PHE A 200 6.56 0.28 0.93
N THR A 201 5.81 0.24 -0.17
CA THR A 201 5.43 1.43 -0.93
C THR A 201 4.50 2.34 -0.11
N ILE A 202 3.58 1.78 0.68
CA ILE A 202 2.71 2.56 1.57
C ILE A 202 3.52 3.21 2.69
N VAL A 203 4.44 2.46 3.31
CA VAL A 203 5.28 2.97 4.42
C VAL A 203 6.22 4.08 3.95
N ASN A 204 6.89 3.90 2.81
CA ASN A 204 8.00 4.77 2.40
C ASN A 204 7.63 5.77 1.30
N GLY A 205 6.53 5.55 0.60
CA GLY A 205 6.19 6.32 -0.59
C GLY A 205 7.23 6.16 -1.71
N ARG A 206 7.26 7.16 -2.61
CA ARG A 206 8.21 7.30 -3.71
C ARG A 206 8.57 8.77 -3.87
N SER A 207 9.86 9.06 -3.81
CA SER A 207 10.37 10.42 -3.96
C SER A 207 10.00 11.01 -5.33
N ASN A 208 9.80 12.33 -5.39
CA ASN A 208 9.41 13.06 -6.61
C ASN A 208 8.08 12.58 -7.21
N THR A 209 7.20 11.99 -6.41
CA THR A 209 5.84 11.63 -6.81
C THR A 209 4.83 12.13 -5.77
N ARG A 210 3.53 12.02 -6.08
CA ARG A 210 2.46 12.28 -5.11
C ARG A 210 2.20 11.10 -4.16
N MET A 211 2.82 9.94 -4.40
CA MET A 211 2.77 8.80 -3.49
C MET A 211 3.78 9.01 -2.37
N LEU A 212 3.45 9.87 -1.40
CA LEU A 212 4.30 10.10 -0.23
C LEU A 212 4.20 8.90 0.75
N SER A 213 4.98 8.93 1.84
CA SER A 213 4.81 7.94 2.91
C SER A 213 3.45 8.10 3.59
N PHE A 214 2.95 7.01 4.17
CA PHE A 214 1.75 6.95 5.01
C PHE A 214 2.06 6.46 6.43
N ASN A 215 3.33 6.52 6.83
CA ASN A 215 3.78 6.22 8.18
C ASN A 215 4.75 7.30 8.67
N GLY A 216 4.51 7.83 9.86
CA GLY A 216 5.35 8.84 10.51
C GLY A 216 4.79 10.28 10.48
N PRO A 217 5.46 11.21 11.18
CA PRO A 217 4.92 12.56 11.42
C PRO A 217 4.89 13.49 10.20
N ALA A 218 5.63 13.18 9.14
CA ALA A 218 5.68 13.96 7.89
C ALA A 218 4.93 13.27 6.71
N ALA A 219 4.24 12.18 7.00
CA ALA A 219 3.51 11.37 6.03
C ALA A 219 2.11 11.95 5.73
N LEU A 220 1.48 11.53 4.63
CA LEU A 220 0.10 11.93 4.27
C LEU A 220 -0.95 11.42 5.27
N ALA A 221 -0.65 10.32 5.93
CA ALA A 221 -1.38 9.76 7.05
C ALA A 221 -0.37 9.07 7.98
N ASN A 222 -0.81 8.68 9.18
CA ASN A 222 0.03 7.94 10.12
C ASN A 222 -0.57 6.55 10.38
N LEU A 223 -0.58 5.71 9.34
CA LEU A 223 -1.09 4.35 9.39
C LEU A 223 -0.14 3.44 10.20
N THR A 224 -0.75 2.61 11.03
CA THR A 224 -0.11 1.48 11.71
C THR A 224 0.11 0.32 10.75
N ASP A 225 1.04 -0.58 11.08
CA ASP A 225 1.28 -1.81 10.29
C ASP A 225 -0.01 -2.62 10.11
N ARG A 226 -0.90 -2.62 11.11
CA ARG A 226 -2.19 -3.32 11.04
C ARG A 226 -3.14 -2.70 10.02
N GLU A 227 -3.28 -1.38 10.02
CA GLU A 227 -4.16 -0.68 9.08
C GLU A 227 -3.64 -0.82 7.63
N ILE A 228 -2.32 -0.88 7.45
CA ILE A 228 -1.72 -1.19 6.14
C ILE A 228 -2.08 -2.61 5.70
N ASP A 229 -2.00 -3.59 6.59
CA ASP A 229 -2.40 -4.97 6.27
C ASP A 229 -3.90 -5.11 5.99
N ASP A 230 -4.75 -4.32 6.66
CA ASP A 230 -6.18 -4.21 6.35
C ASP A 230 -6.38 -3.70 4.92
N ILE A 231 -5.71 -2.62 4.51
CA ILE A 231 -5.74 -2.08 3.13
C ILE A 231 -5.29 -3.11 2.11
N ILE A 232 -4.18 -3.80 2.37
CA ILE A 232 -3.67 -4.83 1.46
C ILE A 232 -4.69 -5.97 1.35
N SER A 233 -5.26 -6.41 2.46
CA SER A 233 -6.30 -7.45 2.46
C SER A 233 -7.53 -7.03 1.67
N TYR A 234 -7.96 -5.77 1.78
CA TYR A 234 -9.00 -5.23 0.92
C TYR A 234 -8.61 -5.33 -0.55
N LEU A 235 -7.45 -4.80 -0.96
CA LEU A 235 -6.97 -4.87 -2.35
C LEU A 235 -6.93 -6.30 -2.89
N ARG A 236 -6.56 -7.28 -2.07
CA ARG A 236 -6.55 -8.71 -2.43
C ARG A 236 -7.94 -9.32 -2.58
N THR A 237 -8.95 -8.75 -1.92
CA THR A 237 -10.37 -9.18 -2.00
C THR A 237 -11.20 -8.41 -3.02
N THR A 238 -10.73 -7.25 -3.50
CA THR A 238 -11.52 -6.37 -4.37
C THR A 238 -11.94 -7.05 -5.69
N PRO A 239 -13.19 -6.88 -6.17
CA PRO A 239 -13.72 -7.48 -7.41
C PRO A 239 -13.08 -7.06 -8.74
N SER A 240 -11.96 -6.34 -8.75
CA SER A 240 -11.29 -5.81 -9.94
C SER A 240 -10.47 -6.86 -10.72
N LYS A 241 -10.92 -8.13 -10.65
CA LYS A 241 -10.39 -9.28 -11.40
C LYS A 241 -10.94 -9.41 -12.83
N ASN A 242 -11.84 -8.52 -13.25
CA ASN A 242 -12.37 -8.45 -14.61
C ASN A 242 -11.86 -7.21 -15.34
#